data_AF-A0A914TND0-F1
#
_entry.id   AF-A0A914TND0-F1
#
_cell.length_a   1.000
_cell.length_b   1.000
_cell.length_c   1.000
_cell.angle_alpha   90.00
_cell.angle_beta   90.00
_cell.angle_gamma   90.00
#
_symmetry.space_group_name_H-M   'P 1'
#
loop_
_entity.id
_entity.type
_entity.pdbx_description
1 polymer ?
#
loop_
_entity_poly.entity_id
_entity_poly.type
_entity_poly.pdbx_seq_one_letter_code
_entity_poly.pdbx_strand_id
1 'polypeptide(L)'
;MPIRPSVETWNRGELEDKFYRQYDQLIAVKKRNNELENKLRLSSSRIRQALESGNASETEERNRELERENRLLAQKLKALRHQLIAYTRPQAHNTTLNFLTSRSTGRPRSGVPAESGRPPQGQEEKGETHGTSDGTTTHVQRPAVDDRHVHIVTPNHSHITSEPIPATEEKQQIIKLYRENREKDEEIDELNSRLSKNVEKLETLRTEYDKVIQELENSNLRVNQLQKTINQKPQESIDLVEKELALLKQENKVLKAANDRFVHNSLIDSNSTKETSTELQALQKHVQEVEMKVTEIENENKQLTKKLKSAESEKKSISSKYKKLKEKIAKKEEQRKEQAASLLPLQTQKEEIEENESDEIASSVASSPIQRHKPPRQSKHRHSNNHHRTFEPSVLDRVFEDVASIVNSHISRTESSASLDNEFGANTKWRQMYESVYSELEKLRNLLMIQHRVAERQKKEILILNDSNESNKHEYEKKLGEFVLELNRRAKRIEILENQLRSIANGATDFDRSVLSQTSEKPFIDIPTTLSTTEMTLRLKKLTITETGLKHTSSIDPMLFLSLEFFDFELQTTPLIQGPEIVFEYSTVYDIVISNLFIHYIETVCFLI
;
A
#
# COMPACT_ATOMS: atom_id res chain seq x y z
N MET A 1 -21.93 17.07 -10.22
CA MET A 1 -21.80 18.52 -10.54
C MET A 1 -22.62 19.34 -9.54
N PRO A 2 -22.24 20.58 -9.22
CA PRO A 2 -23.08 21.48 -8.44
C PRO A 2 -24.27 21.96 -9.29
N ILE A 3 -25.50 21.79 -8.79
CA ILE A 3 -26.72 22.20 -9.47
C ILE A 3 -26.82 23.73 -9.40
N ARG A 4 -26.85 24.41 -10.56
CA ARG A 4 -27.13 25.85 -10.64
C ARG A 4 -28.66 26.07 -10.60
N PRO A 5 -29.19 26.93 -9.70
CA PRO A 5 -30.59 27.33 -9.76
C PRO A 5 -30.92 28.06 -11.08
N SER A 6 -32.15 27.92 -11.56
CA SER A 6 -32.67 28.63 -12.74
C SER A 6 -32.74 30.13 -12.50
N VAL A 7 -31.95 30.90 -13.25
CA VAL A 7 -31.86 32.38 -13.16
C VAL A 7 -33.21 33.06 -13.45
N GLU A 8 -34.07 32.38 -14.21
CA GLU A 8 -35.42 32.79 -14.63
C GLU A 8 -36.39 33.11 -13.48
N THR A 9 -36.07 32.74 -12.23
CA THR A 9 -36.95 32.96 -11.06
C THR A 9 -36.59 34.20 -10.23
N TRP A 10 -35.54 34.95 -10.58
CA TRP A 10 -35.03 36.05 -9.75
C TRP A 10 -35.46 37.43 -10.28
N ASN A 11 -35.86 38.31 -9.37
CA ASN A 11 -36.17 39.69 -9.70
C ASN A 11 -34.87 40.44 -10.11
N ARG A 12 -34.98 41.45 -10.98
CA ARG A 12 -33.84 42.21 -11.51
C ARG A 12 -32.90 42.72 -10.42
N GLY A 13 -33.45 43.30 -9.35
CA GLY A 13 -32.67 43.80 -8.22
C GLY A 13 -31.91 42.69 -7.48
N GLU A 14 -32.50 41.50 -7.34
CA GLU A 14 -31.84 40.34 -6.71
C GLU A 14 -30.71 39.76 -7.60
N LEU A 15 -30.85 39.89 -8.91
CA LEU A 15 -29.85 39.49 -9.89
C LEU A 15 -28.67 40.47 -9.91
N GLU A 16 -28.95 41.78 -9.87
CA GLU A 16 -27.94 42.85 -9.72
C GLU A 16 -27.19 42.70 -8.38
N ASP A 17 -27.89 42.50 -7.25
CA ASP A 17 -27.28 42.24 -5.94
C ASP A 17 -26.36 41.01 -5.94
N LYS A 18 -26.79 39.90 -6.57
CA LYS A 18 -25.98 38.68 -6.68
C LYS A 18 -24.79 38.88 -7.62
N PHE A 19 -24.94 39.65 -8.69
CA PHE A 19 -23.85 40.01 -9.59
C PHE A 19 -22.78 40.82 -8.85
N TYR A 20 -23.14 41.88 -8.12
CA TYR A 20 -22.19 42.65 -7.32
C TYR A 20 -21.49 41.79 -6.26
N ARG A 21 -22.22 40.95 -5.53
CA ARG A 21 -21.61 40.02 -4.54
C ARG A 21 -20.65 39.01 -5.19
N GLN A 22 -20.94 38.51 -6.39
CA GLN A 22 -20.02 37.62 -7.13
C GLN A 22 -18.81 38.38 -7.69
N TYR A 23 -19.00 39.62 -8.13
CA TYR A 23 -17.94 40.51 -8.60
C TYR A 23 -16.96 40.89 -7.48
N ASP A 24 -17.47 41.24 -6.29
CA ASP A 24 -16.67 41.50 -5.09
C ASP A 24 -15.89 40.25 -4.63
N GLN A 25 -16.53 39.07 -4.68
CA GLN A 25 -15.85 37.79 -4.43
C GLN A 25 -14.73 37.52 -5.45
N LEU A 26 -14.96 37.80 -6.73
CA LEU A 26 -13.95 37.66 -7.78
C LEU A 26 -12.78 38.63 -7.60
N ILE A 27 -13.05 39.88 -7.20
CA ILE A 27 -12.01 40.86 -6.83
C ILE A 27 -11.22 40.39 -5.60
N ALA A 28 -11.90 39.89 -4.56
CA ALA A 28 -11.25 39.38 -3.35
C ALA A 28 -10.36 38.17 -3.64
N VAL A 29 -10.81 37.23 -4.49
CA VAL A 29 -10.02 36.10 -4.97
C VAL A 29 -8.84 36.57 -5.83
N LYS A 30 -9.05 37.50 -6.77
CA LYS A 30 -7.96 38.05 -7.60
C LYS A 30 -6.88 38.76 -6.75
N LYS A 31 -7.29 39.50 -5.72
CA LYS A 31 -6.37 40.12 -4.75
C LYS A 31 -5.60 39.07 -3.95
N ARG A 32 -6.27 38.02 -3.45
CA ARG A 32 -5.65 36.91 -2.72
C ARG A 32 -4.67 36.12 -3.61
N ASN A 33 -5.00 35.87 -4.86
CA ASN A 33 -4.12 35.18 -5.79
C ASN A 33 -2.86 36.01 -6.08
N ASN A 34 -2.99 37.31 -6.34
CA ASN A 34 -1.85 38.22 -6.52
C ASN A 34 -0.96 38.30 -5.24
N GLU A 35 -1.56 38.24 -4.04
CA GLU A 35 -0.81 38.15 -2.77
C GLU A 35 -0.05 36.82 -2.63
N LEU A 36 -0.66 35.69 -3.04
CA LEU A 36 -0.02 34.37 -3.06
C LEU A 36 1.08 34.27 -4.12
N GLU A 37 0.86 34.85 -5.30
CA GLU A 37 1.82 34.94 -6.41
C GLU A 37 3.04 35.78 -6.01
N ASN A 38 2.83 36.91 -5.32
CA ASN A 38 3.95 37.68 -4.75
C ASN A 38 4.69 36.92 -3.65
N LYS A 39 4.00 36.18 -2.78
CA LYS A 39 4.64 35.30 -1.79
C LYS A 39 5.43 34.17 -2.45
N LEU A 40 4.91 33.57 -3.52
CA LEU A 40 5.58 32.56 -4.31
C LEU A 40 6.83 33.15 -4.97
N ARG A 41 6.71 34.27 -5.69
CA ARG A 41 7.84 35.00 -6.30
C ARG A 41 8.93 35.35 -5.29
N LEU A 42 8.56 35.81 -4.09
CA LEU A 42 9.49 36.08 -3.00
C LEU A 42 10.14 34.79 -2.46
N SER A 43 9.40 33.68 -2.35
CA SER A 43 9.96 32.39 -1.93
C SER A 43 10.91 31.80 -2.98
N SER A 44 10.55 31.81 -4.27
CA SER A 44 11.43 31.40 -5.38
C SER A 44 12.66 32.31 -5.50
N SER A 45 12.52 33.61 -5.19
CA SER A 45 13.67 34.52 -5.11
C SER A 45 14.60 34.17 -3.94
N ARG A 46 14.06 33.85 -2.76
CA ARG A 46 14.85 33.39 -1.61
C ARG A 46 15.50 32.03 -1.86
N ILE A 47 14.81 31.11 -2.55
CA ILE A 47 15.35 29.80 -2.92
C ILE A 47 16.52 29.96 -3.89
N ARG A 48 16.36 30.74 -4.97
CA ARG A 48 17.49 31.08 -5.87
C ARG A 48 18.64 31.73 -5.11
N GLN A 49 18.35 32.74 -4.28
CA GLN A 49 19.37 33.39 -3.44
C GLN A 49 20.07 32.41 -2.48
N ALA A 50 19.37 31.39 -1.95
CA ALA A 50 19.94 30.37 -1.07
C ALA A 50 20.65 29.20 -1.80
N LEU A 51 20.54 29.12 -3.13
CA LEU A 51 21.43 28.30 -3.98
C LEU A 51 22.63 29.10 -4.48
N GLU A 52 22.44 30.38 -4.85
CA GLU A 52 23.46 31.27 -5.41
C GLU A 52 24.43 31.80 -4.33
N SER A 53 23.91 32.20 -3.16
CA SER A 53 24.71 32.33 -1.94
C SER A 53 24.63 31.01 -1.18
N GLY A 54 25.80 30.42 -0.89
CA GLY A 54 25.95 29.09 -0.31
C GLY A 54 25.54 28.98 1.17
N ASN A 55 24.29 29.33 1.49
CA ASN A 55 23.73 29.34 2.84
C ASN A 55 23.36 27.93 3.35
N ALA A 56 24.02 26.90 2.82
CA ALA A 56 24.09 25.57 3.41
C ALA A 56 24.39 25.67 4.91
N SER A 57 25.32 26.55 5.33
CA SER A 57 25.67 26.76 6.74
C SER A 57 24.48 27.08 7.65
N GLU A 58 23.57 27.97 7.27
CA GLU A 58 22.43 28.38 8.13
C GLU A 58 21.35 27.29 8.17
N THR A 59 21.10 26.62 7.04
CA THR A 59 20.17 25.47 6.97
C THR A 59 20.71 24.23 7.68
N GLU A 60 22.01 23.95 7.55
CA GLU A 60 22.70 22.90 8.29
C GLU A 60 22.73 23.22 9.78
N GLU A 61 23.00 24.45 10.20
CA GLU A 61 23.00 24.83 11.62
C GLU A 61 21.60 24.69 12.23
N ARG A 62 20.55 25.08 11.50
CA ARG A 62 19.16 24.83 11.91
C ARG A 62 18.85 23.34 12.01
N ASN A 63 19.31 22.51 11.06
CA ASN A 63 19.14 21.05 11.08
C ASN A 63 19.93 20.40 12.23
N ARG A 64 21.18 20.80 12.46
CA ARG A 64 22.02 20.35 13.59
C ARG A 64 21.37 20.69 14.94
N GLU A 65 20.69 21.84 15.05
CA GLU A 65 19.95 22.20 16.26
C GLU A 65 18.65 21.39 16.42
N LEU A 66 17.89 21.16 15.33
CA LEU A 66 16.72 20.26 15.35
C LEU A 66 17.11 18.80 15.65
N GLU A 67 18.30 18.37 15.26
CA GLU A 67 18.89 17.09 15.67
C GLU A 67 19.22 17.05 17.17
N ARG A 68 19.83 18.12 17.73
CA ARG A 68 20.09 18.23 19.18
C ARG A 68 18.78 18.19 19.96
N GLU A 69 17.77 18.93 19.51
CA GLU A 69 16.44 18.94 20.13
C GLU A 69 15.76 17.55 20.06
N ASN A 70 15.78 16.88 18.90
CA ASN A 70 15.27 15.51 18.78
C ASN A 70 16.03 14.51 19.66
N ARG A 71 17.37 14.62 19.76
CA ARG A 71 18.18 13.77 20.66
C ARG A 71 17.81 14.03 22.13
N LEU A 72 17.57 15.29 22.52
CA LEU A 72 17.11 15.67 23.86
C LEU A 72 15.68 15.16 24.16
N LEU A 73 14.76 15.26 23.19
CA LEU A 73 13.40 14.75 23.29
C LEU A 73 13.39 13.21 23.37
N ALA A 74 14.24 12.52 22.60
CA ALA A 74 14.42 11.06 22.70
C ALA A 74 14.98 10.65 24.07
N GLN A 75 15.91 11.43 24.66
CA GLN A 75 16.37 11.22 26.03
C GLN A 75 15.26 11.47 27.07
N LYS A 76 14.46 12.53 26.93
CA LYS A 76 13.30 12.80 27.79
C LYS A 76 12.24 11.69 27.70
N LEU A 77 11.92 11.22 26.50
CA LEU A 77 11.02 10.08 26.27
C LEU A 77 11.59 8.78 26.86
N LYS A 78 12.91 8.54 26.75
CA LYS A 78 13.57 7.40 27.40
C LYS A 78 13.48 7.50 28.93
N ALA A 79 13.71 8.69 29.50
CA ALA A 79 13.57 8.92 30.95
C ALA A 79 12.13 8.74 31.44
N LEU A 80 11.15 9.37 30.78
CA LEU A 80 9.72 9.20 31.07
C LEU A 80 9.29 7.73 30.92
N ARG A 81 9.82 6.98 29.94
CA ARG A 81 9.58 5.54 29.80
C ARG A 81 10.15 4.74 30.98
N HIS A 82 11.35 5.07 31.47
CA HIS A 82 11.91 4.41 32.67
C HIS A 82 11.09 4.76 33.92
N GLN A 83 10.66 6.01 34.06
CA GLN A 83 9.81 6.46 35.15
C GLN A 83 8.41 5.80 35.12
N LEU A 84 7.82 5.66 33.93
CA LEU A 84 6.56 4.93 33.74
C LEU A 84 6.70 3.44 34.04
N ILE A 85 7.83 2.81 33.66
CA ILE A 85 8.14 1.41 34.02
C ILE A 85 8.30 1.26 35.54
N ALA A 86 8.96 2.21 36.21
CA ALA A 86 9.09 2.21 37.67
C ALA A 86 7.72 2.34 38.38
N TYR A 87 6.83 3.20 37.89
CA TYR A 87 5.47 3.33 38.43
C TYR A 87 4.55 2.14 38.09
N THR A 88 4.75 1.45 36.96
CA THR A 88 3.90 0.33 36.54
C THR A 88 4.35 -1.05 37.04
N ARG A 89 5.51 -1.15 37.71
CA ARG A 89 5.96 -2.39 38.39
C ARG A 89 6.62 -2.10 39.76
N PRO A 90 5.83 -1.90 40.84
CA PRO A 90 6.36 -1.58 42.18
C PRO A 90 7.15 -2.71 42.90
N GLN A 91 7.32 -3.88 42.29
CA GLN A 91 7.76 -5.12 42.97
C GLN A 91 9.00 -5.79 42.34
N ALA A 92 9.86 -5.02 41.66
CA ALA A 92 11.09 -5.56 41.06
C ALA A 92 12.31 -4.64 41.30
N HIS A 93 13.21 -5.12 42.18
CA HIS A 93 14.59 -4.65 42.41
C HIS A 93 14.82 -3.21 42.87
N ASN A 94 14.95 -3.06 44.19
CA ASN A 94 15.68 -1.97 44.82
C ASN A 94 17.14 -2.41 45.05
N THR A 95 18.02 -2.38 44.04
CA THR A 95 19.42 -2.90 44.20
C THR A 95 20.51 -2.33 43.28
N THR A 96 20.27 -1.35 42.38
CA THR A 96 21.32 -0.96 41.39
C THR A 96 21.31 0.50 40.90
N LEU A 97 20.70 1.46 41.63
CA LEU A 97 20.58 2.86 41.18
C LEU A 97 21.46 3.91 41.90
N ASN A 98 22.43 3.49 42.73
CA ASN A 98 23.18 4.40 43.61
C ASN A 98 24.53 4.93 43.04
N PHE A 99 24.72 5.02 41.72
CA PHE A 99 26.04 5.37 41.13
C PHE A 99 26.10 6.59 40.18
N LEU A 100 25.00 7.29 39.89
CA LEU A 100 25.00 8.35 38.85
C LEU A 100 24.40 9.71 39.25
N THR A 101 24.09 9.97 40.53
CA THR A 101 23.48 11.25 40.97
C THR A 101 24.15 11.88 42.20
N SER A 102 25.48 11.91 42.24
CA SER A 102 26.25 12.61 43.28
C SER A 102 26.72 14.00 42.80
N ARG A 103 25.88 15.02 42.99
CA ARG A 103 26.33 16.42 42.83
C ARG A 103 27.24 16.81 44.00
N SER A 104 28.49 17.17 43.71
CA SER A 104 29.33 17.93 44.64
C SER A 104 29.21 19.43 44.36
N THR A 105 29.21 20.25 45.41
CA THR A 105 28.97 21.70 45.34
C THR A 105 30.23 22.50 45.64
N GLY A 106 30.66 23.37 44.72
CA GLY A 106 31.80 24.28 44.96
C GLY A 106 32.00 25.30 43.84
N ARG A 107 32.21 26.58 44.21
CA ARG A 107 32.47 27.73 43.33
C ARG A 107 33.33 28.75 44.14
N PRO A 108 34.00 29.72 43.52
CA PRO A 108 35.10 29.67 42.54
C PRO A 108 36.43 30.22 43.14
N ARG A 109 37.53 30.23 42.37
CA ARG A 109 38.31 31.48 42.11
C ARG A 109 39.38 31.36 41.03
N SER A 110 39.89 32.53 40.63
CA SER A 110 40.94 32.79 39.63
C SER A 110 42.34 32.46 40.15
N GLY A 111 43.29 32.10 39.26
CA GLY A 111 44.72 32.01 39.57
C GLY A 111 45.60 31.41 38.46
N VAL A 112 46.56 32.19 37.96
CA VAL A 112 47.67 31.90 37.02
C VAL A 112 48.83 32.82 37.49
N PRO A 113 50.16 32.51 37.39
CA PRO A 113 50.86 31.43 36.66
C PRO A 113 51.87 30.61 37.53
N ALA A 114 52.80 29.92 36.85
CA ALA A 114 54.19 29.59 37.25
C ALA A 114 54.43 28.46 38.28
N GLU A 115 55.62 27.85 38.40
CA GLU A 115 56.73 27.52 37.45
C GLU A 115 57.78 26.70 38.23
N SER A 116 58.07 25.44 37.85
CA SER A 116 59.19 24.60 38.37
C SER A 116 59.16 23.21 37.69
N GLY A 117 60.28 22.55 37.34
CA GLY A 117 61.66 23.01 37.37
C GLY A 117 62.73 21.89 37.31
N ARG A 118 63.57 21.92 36.26
CA ARG A 118 64.96 21.38 36.22
C ARG A 118 65.16 19.84 35.98
N PRO A 119 66.41 19.29 35.83
CA PRO A 119 66.86 18.53 34.62
C PRO A 119 67.47 17.13 35.01
N PRO A 120 68.56 16.51 34.43
CA PRO A 120 69.44 16.79 33.26
C PRO A 120 69.88 15.60 32.34
N GLN A 121 70.61 15.96 31.26
CA GLN A 121 71.68 15.20 30.55
C GLN A 121 71.35 13.83 29.90
N GLY A 122 72.05 13.41 28.83
CA GLY A 122 73.11 14.04 28.03
C GLY A 122 73.72 13.09 26.96
N GLN A 123 74.80 13.53 26.30
CA GLN A 123 75.61 12.82 25.27
C GLN A 123 74.96 12.59 23.88
N GLU A 124 75.72 12.36 22.78
CA GLU A 124 76.87 13.10 22.19
C GLU A 124 77.24 12.49 20.80
N GLU A 125 78.21 13.11 20.09
CA GLU A 125 78.93 12.61 18.89
C GLU A 125 78.21 12.60 17.51
N LYS A 126 78.87 12.84 16.35
CA LYS A 126 80.00 13.76 15.98
C LYS A 126 80.19 13.81 14.44
N GLY A 127 80.94 14.81 13.94
CA GLY A 127 81.40 14.95 12.54
C GLY A 127 80.38 15.66 11.63
N GLU A 128 80.53 16.90 11.16
CA GLU A 128 81.64 17.74 10.65
C GLU A 128 82.06 17.51 9.18
N THR A 129 81.85 18.53 8.34
CA THR A 129 82.91 19.15 7.52
C THR A 129 82.48 20.54 7.01
N HIS A 130 83.45 21.33 6.51
CA HIS A 130 83.37 22.79 6.24
C HIS A 130 82.76 23.16 4.86
N GLY A 131 82.38 24.43 4.57
CA GLY A 131 82.44 25.62 5.44
C GLY A 131 82.10 26.98 4.80
N THR A 132 82.87 28.00 5.20
CA THR A 132 82.76 29.48 5.10
C THR A 132 83.04 30.07 3.68
N SER A 133 82.91 31.38 3.36
CA SER A 133 82.60 32.64 4.09
C SER A 133 82.08 33.77 3.18
N ASP A 134 81.70 34.92 3.76
CA ASP A 134 81.71 36.26 3.11
C ASP A 134 83.12 36.67 2.59
N GLY A 135 83.22 37.70 1.73
CA GLY A 135 84.54 38.26 1.34
C GLY A 135 84.63 39.24 0.15
N THR A 136 84.10 40.45 0.31
CA THR A 136 84.35 41.75 -0.38
C THR A 136 85.50 41.92 -1.42
N THR A 137 85.24 42.77 -2.45
CA THR A 137 86.14 43.78 -3.12
C THR A 137 86.69 43.54 -4.55
N THR A 138 86.82 44.68 -5.27
CA THR A 138 87.44 44.98 -6.58
C THR A 138 86.56 44.78 -7.82
N HIS A 139 86.24 45.77 -8.67
CA HIS A 139 86.89 47.03 -9.15
C HIS A 139 87.71 46.88 -10.45
N VAL A 140 87.01 47.01 -11.59
CA VAL A 140 87.50 47.75 -12.77
C VAL A 140 86.34 48.61 -13.28
N GLN A 141 86.63 49.82 -13.73
CA GLN A 141 85.64 50.86 -14.03
C GLN A 141 86.18 51.76 -15.15
N ARG A 142 85.43 51.97 -16.25
CA ARG A 142 85.51 53.16 -17.13
C ARG A 142 84.24 53.33 -17.98
N PRO A 143 83.91 54.54 -18.48
CA PRO A 143 82.51 54.94 -18.59
C PRO A 143 82.08 55.56 -19.94
N ALA A 144 80.76 55.74 -20.07
CA ALA A 144 80.01 56.85 -20.69
C ALA A 144 80.45 57.46 -22.04
N VAL A 145 79.44 57.75 -22.88
CA VAL A 145 79.16 59.13 -23.32
C VAL A 145 77.66 59.39 -23.12
N ASP A 146 77.33 60.61 -22.71
CA ASP A 146 75.96 61.11 -22.48
C ASP A 146 75.57 62.08 -23.62
N ASP A 147 74.28 62.34 -23.75
CA ASP A 147 73.69 63.06 -24.89
C ASP A 147 74.24 64.50 -25.02
N ARG A 148 74.71 64.87 -26.22
CA ARG A 148 75.23 66.22 -26.50
C ARG A 148 74.87 66.71 -27.89
N HIS A 149 74.08 67.77 -27.93
CA HIS A 149 73.90 68.61 -29.11
C HIS A 149 75.25 69.01 -29.71
N VAL A 150 75.49 68.65 -30.97
CA VAL A 150 76.59 69.21 -31.75
C VAL A 150 76.15 70.55 -32.31
N HIS A 151 76.75 71.63 -31.83
CA HIS A 151 76.57 72.96 -32.42
C HIS A 151 77.03 72.97 -33.88
N ILE A 152 76.23 73.61 -34.75
CA ILE A 152 76.69 74.03 -36.08
C ILE A 152 77.73 75.14 -35.87
N VAL A 153 79.01 74.79 -35.99
CA VAL A 153 80.13 75.76 -35.95
C VAL A 153 80.68 75.92 -37.36
N THR A 154 80.35 77.03 -38.01
CA THR A 154 80.98 77.47 -39.26
C THR A 154 82.34 78.11 -38.97
N PRO A 155 83.45 77.63 -39.54
CA PRO A 155 84.72 78.34 -39.57
C PRO A 155 84.82 79.16 -40.86
N ASN A 156 84.56 80.46 -40.77
CA ASN A 156 84.99 81.40 -41.81
C ASN A 156 86.52 81.54 -41.77
N HIS A 157 87.22 81.20 -42.85
CA HIS A 157 88.57 81.72 -43.10
C HIS A 157 88.75 82.07 -44.58
N SER A 158 88.83 83.37 -44.84
CA SER A 158 89.09 83.97 -46.15
C SER A 158 90.39 84.79 -46.09
N HIS A 159 91.27 84.60 -47.07
CA HIS A 159 92.63 85.17 -47.16
C HIS A 159 93.61 84.58 -46.11
N ILE A 160 94.92 84.44 -46.39
CA ILE A 160 95.81 85.29 -47.22
C ILE A 160 96.69 84.49 -48.20
N THR A 161 96.69 84.93 -49.47
CA THR A 161 97.64 84.81 -50.61
C THR A 161 98.41 83.52 -51.00
N SER A 162 98.63 83.47 -52.33
CA SER A 162 99.81 83.01 -53.10
C SER A 162 100.03 81.53 -53.47
N GLU A 163 100.14 81.35 -54.80
CA GLU A 163 100.78 80.28 -55.59
C GLU A 163 100.06 78.91 -55.80
N PRO A 164 100.34 78.19 -56.92
CA PRO A 164 99.34 77.35 -57.57
C PRO A 164 99.74 75.88 -57.86
N ILE A 165 98.74 75.05 -58.26
CA ILE A 165 98.83 73.67 -58.82
C ILE A 165 99.12 72.59 -57.74
N PRO A 166 98.50 71.37 -57.77
CA PRO A 166 97.59 70.79 -58.78
C PRO A 166 96.16 70.54 -58.27
N ALA A 167 95.29 71.57 -58.29
CA ALA A 167 93.91 71.52 -57.78
C ALA A 167 92.91 70.69 -58.64
N THR A 168 93.39 69.67 -59.35
CA THR A 168 92.63 68.73 -60.19
C THR A 168 92.66 67.30 -59.66
N GLU A 169 93.82 66.82 -59.18
CA GLU A 169 93.97 65.42 -58.73
C GLU A 169 93.26 65.19 -57.39
N GLU A 170 93.41 66.11 -56.44
CA GLU A 170 92.68 66.09 -55.17
C GLU A 170 91.16 66.08 -55.40
N LYS A 171 90.66 66.87 -56.36
CA LYS A 171 89.23 66.89 -56.71
C LYS A 171 88.78 65.58 -57.33
N GLN A 172 89.60 64.92 -58.14
CA GLN A 172 89.31 63.59 -58.67
C GLN A 172 89.29 62.53 -57.55
N GLN A 173 90.21 62.60 -56.58
CA GLN A 173 90.20 61.72 -55.40
C GLN A 173 88.95 61.95 -54.54
N ILE A 174 88.59 63.21 -54.27
CA ILE A 174 87.37 63.59 -53.54
C ILE A 174 86.12 63.08 -54.25
N ILE A 175 86.02 63.23 -55.58
CA ILE A 175 84.90 62.68 -56.37
C ILE A 175 84.85 61.15 -56.31
N LYS A 176 86.00 60.47 -56.31
CA LYS A 176 86.08 59.01 -56.15
C LYS A 176 85.60 58.59 -54.76
N LEU A 177 86.03 59.28 -53.70
CA LEU A 177 85.60 59.01 -52.32
C LEU A 177 84.10 59.29 -52.13
N TYR A 178 83.54 60.33 -52.74
CA TYR A 178 82.09 60.56 -52.72
C TYR A 178 81.29 59.46 -53.45
N ARG A 179 81.83 58.90 -54.54
CA ARG A 179 81.22 57.73 -55.18
C ARG A 179 81.31 56.49 -54.29
N GLU A 180 82.49 56.21 -53.74
CA GLU A 180 82.72 55.04 -52.89
C GLU A 180 81.91 55.10 -51.58
N ASN A 181 81.73 56.28 -51.00
CA ASN A 181 80.83 56.48 -49.87
C ASN A 181 79.37 56.25 -50.29
N ARG A 182 78.92 56.82 -51.41
CA ARG A 182 77.56 56.59 -51.91
C ARG A 182 77.28 55.12 -52.21
N GLU A 183 78.24 54.39 -52.78
CA GLU A 183 78.12 52.94 -53.02
C GLU A 183 77.97 52.16 -51.70
N LYS A 184 78.60 52.62 -50.61
CA LYS A 184 78.41 52.06 -49.25
C LYS A 184 77.11 52.51 -48.58
N ASP A 185 76.66 53.75 -48.82
CA ASP A 185 75.36 54.23 -48.34
C ASP A 185 74.22 53.40 -48.98
N GLU A 186 74.33 53.11 -50.29
CA GLU A 186 73.41 52.22 -51.01
C GLU A 186 73.48 50.76 -50.51
N GLU A 187 74.67 50.24 -50.15
CA GLU A 187 74.81 48.93 -49.48
C GLU A 187 74.20 48.92 -48.06
N ILE A 188 74.36 50.00 -47.29
CA ILE A 188 73.78 50.16 -45.95
C ILE A 188 72.25 50.19 -46.02
N ASP A 189 71.65 50.89 -46.98
CA ASP A 189 70.20 50.90 -47.20
C ASP A 189 69.66 49.52 -47.62
N GLU A 190 70.39 48.77 -48.46
CA GLU A 190 70.07 47.37 -48.77
C GLU A 190 70.12 46.48 -47.51
N LEU A 191 71.16 46.60 -46.69
CA LEU A 191 71.29 45.84 -45.44
C LEU A 191 70.19 46.22 -44.43
N ASN A 192 69.85 47.50 -44.29
CA ASN A 192 68.74 47.97 -43.47
C ASN A 192 67.40 47.41 -43.95
N SER A 193 67.16 47.38 -45.27
CA SER A 193 65.95 46.77 -45.85
C SER A 193 65.87 45.27 -45.58
N ARG A 194 67.00 44.55 -45.65
CA ARG A 194 67.09 43.12 -45.32
C ARG A 194 66.90 42.86 -43.82
N LEU A 195 67.43 43.74 -42.96
CA LEU A 195 67.28 43.68 -41.50
C LEU A 195 65.81 43.88 -41.09
N SER A 196 65.15 44.94 -41.58
CA SER A 196 63.72 45.21 -41.37
C SER A 196 62.85 43.99 -41.73
N LYS A 197 63.03 43.43 -42.93
CA LYS A 197 62.31 42.22 -43.40
C LYS A 197 62.58 40.96 -42.57
N ASN A 198 63.66 40.92 -41.78
CA ASN A 198 63.95 39.82 -40.87
C ASN A 198 63.41 40.08 -39.45
N VAL A 199 63.36 41.34 -39.01
CA VAL A 199 62.65 41.74 -37.78
C VAL A 199 61.16 41.46 -37.90
N GLU A 200 60.53 41.83 -39.02
CA GLU A 200 59.11 41.53 -39.31
C GLU A 200 58.81 40.02 -39.22
N LYS A 201 59.68 39.17 -39.76
CA LYS A 201 59.54 37.70 -39.68
C LYS A 201 59.70 37.15 -38.26
N LEU A 202 60.61 37.72 -37.47
CA LEU A 202 60.79 37.34 -36.06
C LEU A 202 59.57 37.76 -35.24
N GLU A 203 58.98 38.92 -35.54
CA GLU A 203 57.77 39.40 -34.87
C GLU A 203 56.55 38.56 -35.25
N THR A 204 56.34 38.22 -36.53
CA THR A 204 55.24 37.31 -36.93
C THR A 204 55.39 35.94 -36.28
N LEU A 205 56.58 35.32 -36.36
CA LEU A 205 56.88 34.03 -35.73
C LEU A 205 56.67 34.05 -34.21
N ARG A 206 57.01 35.17 -33.55
CA ARG A 206 56.70 35.37 -32.13
C ARG A 206 55.19 35.39 -31.89
N THR A 207 54.40 36.10 -32.69
CA THR A 207 52.92 36.08 -32.50
C THR A 207 52.31 34.72 -32.78
N GLU A 208 52.93 33.86 -33.60
CA GLU A 208 52.50 32.48 -33.81
C GLU A 208 52.84 31.60 -32.59
N TYR A 209 54.04 31.74 -32.04
CA TYR A 209 54.44 31.07 -30.80
C TYR A 209 53.56 31.46 -29.60
N ASP A 210 53.28 32.76 -29.43
CA ASP A 210 52.41 33.28 -28.36
C ASP A 210 50.96 32.73 -28.48
N LYS A 211 50.44 32.54 -29.72
CA LYS A 211 49.14 31.87 -29.95
C LYS A 211 49.15 30.38 -29.59
N VAL A 212 50.20 29.65 -29.98
CA VAL A 212 50.33 28.21 -29.68
C VAL A 212 50.41 27.96 -28.16
N ILE A 213 51.04 28.86 -27.40
CA ILE A 213 51.00 28.82 -25.93
C ILE A 213 49.57 28.99 -25.41
N GLN A 214 48.83 30.01 -25.89
CA GLN A 214 47.43 30.23 -25.46
C GLN A 214 46.52 29.04 -25.81
N GLU A 215 46.69 28.41 -26.97
CA GLU A 215 45.95 27.19 -27.32
C GLU A 215 46.30 26.01 -26.40
N LEU A 216 47.58 25.85 -26.04
CA LEU A 216 48.04 24.82 -25.11
C LEU A 216 47.48 25.05 -23.69
N GLU A 217 47.46 26.29 -23.20
CA GLU A 217 46.89 26.65 -21.90
C GLU A 217 45.37 26.41 -21.85
N ASN A 218 44.64 26.84 -22.88
CA ASN A 218 43.21 26.59 -23.02
C ASN A 218 42.87 25.09 -23.11
N SER A 219 43.70 24.31 -23.83
CA SER A 219 43.58 22.86 -23.89
C SER A 219 43.80 22.21 -22.50
N ASN A 220 44.85 22.60 -21.79
CA ASN A 220 45.13 22.12 -20.43
C ASN A 220 44.02 22.48 -19.44
N LEU A 221 43.43 23.69 -19.52
CA LEU A 221 42.26 24.08 -18.72
C LEU A 221 41.07 23.16 -18.99
N ARG A 222 40.79 22.87 -20.27
CA ARG A 222 39.68 21.99 -20.68
C ARG A 222 39.90 20.53 -20.24
N VAL A 223 41.12 20.01 -20.33
CA VAL A 223 41.49 18.69 -19.81
C VAL A 223 41.30 18.62 -18.29
N ASN A 224 41.75 19.64 -17.55
CA ASN A 224 41.57 19.70 -16.09
C ASN A 224 40.09 19.79 -15.66
N GLN A 225 39.24 20.49 -16.44
CA GLN A 225 37.80 20.51 -16.21
C GLN A 225 37.17 19.12 -16.46
N LEU A 226 37.48 18.50 -17.60
CA LEU A 226 37.00 17.15 -17.92
C LEU A 226 37.44 16.12 -16.88
N GLN A 227 38.69 16.16 -16.42
CA GLN A 227 39.17 15.25 -15.38
C GLN A 227 38.42 15.40 -14.05
N LYS A 228 38.04 16.63 -13.66
CA LYS A 228 37.19 16.86 -12.48
C LYS A 228 35.81 16.22 -12.67
N THR A 229 35.14 16.45 -13.79
CA THR A 229 33.82 15.86 -14.08
C THR A 229 33.87 14.33 -14.18
N ILE A 230 34.94 13.77 -14.77
CA ILE A 230 35.20 12.33 -14.86
C ILE A 230 35.43 11.70 -13.49
N ASN A 231 36.03 12.42 -12.54
CA ASN A 231 36.23 11.94 -11.17
C ASN A 231 34.98 12.12 -10.30
N GLN A 232 34.19 13.17 -10.51
CA GLN A 232 33.00 13.49 -9.69
C GLN A 232 31.82 12.55 -9.98
N LYS A 233 31.46 12.32 -11.25
CA LYS A 233 30.34 11.45 -11.63
C LYS A 233 30.37 10.03 -11.03
N PRO A 234 31.48 9.27 -11.08
CA PRO A 234 31.54 7.95 -10.45
C PRO A 234 31.50 8.05 -8.92
N GLN A 235 32.08 9.10 -8.32
CA GLN A 235 32.02 9.32 -6.88
C GLN A 235 30.56 9.51 -6.42
N GLU A 236 29.80 10.39 -7.08
CA GLU A 236 28.38 10.62 -6.82
C GLU A 236 27.52 9.37 -7.03
N SER A 237 27.83 8.56 -8.05
CA SER A 237 27.17 7.29 -8.32
C SER A 237 27.45 6.23 -7.25
N ILE A 238 28.71 6.12 -6.79
CA ILE A 238 29.10 5.22 -5.68
C ILE A 238 28.40 5.66 -4.40
N ASP A 239 28.43 6.94 -4.08
CA ASP A 239 27.73 7.56 -2.95
C ASP A 239 26.22 7.27 -2.93
N LEU A 240 25.59 7.15 -4.10
CA LEU A 240 24.17 6.82 -4.24
C LEU A 240 23.94 5.32 -3.99
N VAL A 241 24.75 4.46 -4.61
CA VAL A 241 24.68 2.99 -4.47
C VAL A 241 24.99 2.55 -3.03
N GLU A 242 25.93 3.20 -2.33
CA GLU A 242 26.19 2.91 -0.91
C GLU A 242 24.98 3.25 -0.01
N LYS A 243 24.26 4.34 -0.30
CA LYS A 243 23.03 4.73 0.42
C LYS A 243 21.91 3.73 0.17
N GLU A 244 21.70 3.31 -1.08
CA GLU A 244 20.74 2.26 -1.44
C GLU A 244 21.06 0.92 -0.77
N LEU A 245 22.33 0.49 -0.82
CA LEU A 245 22.82 -0.74 -0.20
C LEU A 245 22.68 -0.70 1.34
N ALA A 246 22.85 0.47 1.97
CA ALA A 246 22.57 0.67 3.38
C ALA A 246 21.06 0.54 3.72
N LEU A 247 20.18 1.09 2.88
CA LEU A 247 18.72 0.93 3.02
C LEU A 247 18.29 -0.53 2.86
N LEU A 248 18.77 -1.22 1.82
CA LEU A 248 18.49 -2.66 1.59
C LEU A 248 18.99 -3.55 2.75
N LYS A 249 20.13 -3.21 3.38
CA LYS A 249 20.61 -3.86 4.61
C LYS A 249 19.68 -3.60 5.80
N GLN A 250 19.14 -2.39 5.94
CA GLN A 250 18.16 -2.06 6.98
C GLN A 250 16.82 -2.80 6.76
N GLU A 251 16.33 -2.84 5.53
CA GLU A 251 15.12 -3.58 5.16
C GLU A 251 15.27 -5.07 5.44
N ASN A 252 16.37 -5.71 4.99
CA ASN A 252 16.66 -7.11 5.30
C ASN A 252 16.67 -7.40 6.81
N LYS A 253 17.16 -6.46 7.62
CA LYS A 253 17.14 -6.58 9.09
C LYS A 253 15.72 -6.48 9.66
N VAL A 254 14.85 -5.65 9.09
CA VAL A 254 13.43 -5.55 9.46
C VAL A 254 12.65 -6.79 9.01
N LEU A 255 12.83 -7.24 7.77
CA LEU A 255 12.23 -8.46 7.22
C LEU A 255 12.62 -9.69 8.03
N LYS A 256 13.91 -9.83 8.40
CA LYS A 256 14.35 -10.91 9.29
C LYS A 256 13.67 -10.84 10.66
N ALA A 257 13.65 -9.67 11.30
CA ALA A 257 12.97 -9.51 12.59
C ALA A 257 11.43 -9.71 12.51
N ALA A 258 10.81 -9.50 11.34
CA ALA A 258 9.41 -9.82 11.09
C ALA A 258 9.20 -11.33 10.91
N ASN A 259 10.09 -12.01 10.18
CA ASN A 259 10.07 -13.47 10.02
C ASN A 259 10.30 -14.19 11.36
N ASP A 260 11.29 -13.76 12.15
CA ASP A 260 11.57 -14.28 13.49
C ASP A 260 10.33 -14.17 14.40
N ARG A 261 9.56 -13.06 14.30
CA ARG A 261 8.28 -12.88 15.00
C ARG A 261 7.16 -13.78 14.46
N PHE A 262 7.07 -13.95 13.15
CA PHE A 262 6.06 -14.82 12.52
C PHE A 262 6.26 -16.28 12.93
N VAL A 263 7.50 -16.77 12.89
CA VAL A 263 7.89 -18.10 13.40
C VAL A 263 7.58 -18.23 14.89
N HIS A 264 7.91 -17.23 15.70
CA HIS A 264 7.61 -17.23 17.14
C HIS A 264 6.09 -17.29 17.43
N ASN A 265 5.28 -16.53 16.69
CA ASN A 265 3.82 -16.57 16.84
C ASN A 265 3.24 -17.92 16.39
N SER A 266 3.67 -18.43 15.23
CA SER A 266 3.25 -19.77 14.76
C SER A 266 3.63 -20.89 15.74
N LEU A 267 4.76 -20.76 16.44
CA LEU A 267 5.14 -21.69 17.52
C LEU A 267 4.23 -21.56 18.76
N ILE A 268 3.78 -20.35 19.11
CA ILE A 268 2.78 -20.14 20.18
C ILE A 268 1.43 -20.76 19.78
N ASP A 269 0.96 -20.52 18.56
CA ASP A 269 -0.29 -21.10 18.04
C ASP A 269 -0.20 -22.63 17.99
N SER A 270 0.97 -23.19 17.64
CA SER A 270 1.22 -24.64 17.71
C SER A 270 1.17 -25.23 19.13
N ASN A 271 1.27 -24.39 20.17
CA ASN A 271 1.14 -24.81 21.56
C ASN A 271 -0.31 -24.69 22.06
N SER A 272 -1.05 -23.64 21.71
CA SER A 272 -2.49 -23.56 22.04
C SER A 272 -3.31 -24.66 21.33
N THR A 273 -2.89 -25.10 20.14
CA THR A 273 -3.48 -26.29 19.49
C THR A 273 -3.20 -27.61 20.21
N LYS A 274 -2.20 -27.68 21.10
CA LYS A 274 -1.97 -28.88 21.93
C LYS A 274 -2.95 -28.93 23.10
N GLU A 275 -3.25 -27.79 23.72
CA GLU A 275 -4.23 -27.69 24.81
C GLU A 275 -5.62 -28.11 24.31
N THR A 276 -6.09 -27.54 23.19
CA THR A 276 -7.36 -27.95 22.54
C THR A 276 -7.33 -29.41 22.06
N SER A 277 -6.18 -29.93 21.61
CA SER A 277 -6.03 -31.37 21.30
C SER A 277 -6.15 -32.26 22.54
N THR A 278 -5.67 -31.83 23.72
CA THR A 278 -5.85 -32.60 24.96
C THR A 278 -7.28 -32.54 25.47
N GLU A 279 -7.98 -31.42 25.29
CA GLU A 279 -9.41 -31.28 25.62
C GLU A 279 -10.28 -32.16 24.71
N LEU A 280 -10.00 -32.19 23.40
CA LEU A 280 -10.65 -33.11 22.45
C LEU A 280 -10.42 -34.58 22.81
N GLN A 281 -9.22 -34.96 23.25
CA GLN A 281 -8.95 -36.33 23.72
C GLN A 281 -9.68 -36.67 25.03
N ALA A 282 -9.88 -35.70 25.92
CA ALA A 282 -10.66 -35.89 27.14
C ALA A 282 -12.15 -36.08 26.82
N LEU A 283 -12.71 -35.24 25.94
CA LEU A 283 -14.07 -35.37 25.41
C LEU A 283 -14.29 -36.71 24.71
N GLN A 284 -13.35 -37.14 23.85
CA GLN A 284 -13.44 -38.42 23.15
C GLN A 284 -13.47 -39.62 24.10
N LYS A 285 -12.65 -39.61 25.17
CA LYS A 285 -12.72 -40.64 26.22
C LYS A 285 -14.04 -40.65 26.96
N HIS A 286 -14.59 -39.47 27.27
CA HIS A 286 -15.88 -39.37 27.96
C HIS A 286 -17.04 -39.87 27.09
N VAL A 287 -17.03 -39.59 25.78
CA VAL A 287 -17.99 -40.16 24.82
C VAL A 287 -17.92 -41.69 24.82
N GLN A 288 -16.72 -42.29 24.74
CA GLN A 288 -16.55 -43.75 24.80
C GLN A 288 -17.04 -44.36 26.12
N GLU A 289 -16.87 -43.66 27.25
CA GLU A 289 -17.36 -44.09 28.56
C GLU A 289 -18.91 -44.06 28.63
N VAL A 290 -19.55 -43.07 27.99
CA VAL A 290 -21.01 -42.99 27.85
C VAL A 290 -21.54 -44.06 26.90
N GLU A 291 -20.88 -44.30 25.77
CA GLU A 291 -21.23 -45.35 24.81
C GLU A 291 -21.24 -46.74 25.48
N MET A 292 -20.20 -47.07 26.26
CA MET A 292 -20.17 -48.33 27.03
C MET A 292 -21.37 -48.46 27.97
N LYS A 293 -21.67 -47.41 28.76
CA LYS A 293 -22.82 -47.40 29.69
C LYS A 293 -24.17 -47.55 28.97
N VAL A 294 -24.32 -46.96 27.78
CA VAL A 294 -25.51 -47.16 26.93
C VAL A 294 -25.62 -48.63 26.49
N THR A 295 -24.53 -49.27 26.04
CA THR A 295 -24.58 -50.69 25.66
C THR A 295 -24.87 -51.63 26.84
N GLU A 296 -24.42 -51.28 28.05
CA GLU A 296 -24.73 -52.02 29.28
C GLU A 296 -26.23 -51.91 29.62
N ILE A 297 -26.77 -50.70 29.67
CA ILE A 297 -28.21 -50.43 29.89
C ILE A 297 -29.07 -51.09 28.80
N GLU A 298 -28.65 -51.10 27.54
CA GLU A 298 -29.32 -51.84 26.48
C GLU A 298 -29.36 -53.35 26.78
N ASN A 299 -28.27 -53.93 27.28
CA ASN A 299 -28.18 -55.34 27.58
C ASN A 299 -29.01 -55.73 28.82
N GLU A 300 -29.08 -54.86 29.83
CA GLU A 300 -30.04 -55.01 30.93
C GLU A 300 -31.49 -54.97 30.42
N ASN A 301 -31.85 -54.01 29.57
CA ASN A 301 -33.18 -53.95 28.95
C ASN A 301 -33.49 -55.18 28.10
N LYS A 302 -32.52 -55.73 27.36
CA LYS A 302 -32.64 -57.01 26.63
C LYS A 302 -32.81 -58.21 27.56
N GLN A 303 -32.39 -58.14 28.83
CA GLN A 303 -32.69 -59.16 29.84
C GLN A 303 -34.06 -58.95 30.50
N LEU A 304 -34.42 -57.71 30.87
CA LEU A 304 -35.71 -57.38 31.48
C LEU A 304 -36.88 -57.69 30.55
N THR A 305 -36.76 -57.35 29.26
CA THR A 305 -37.78 -57.71 28.25
C THR A 305 -37.92 -59.22 28.03
N LYS A 306 -36.87 -60.03 28.22
CA LYS A 306 -36.98 -61.50 28.25
C LYS A 306 -37.75 -61.98 29.48
N LYS A 307 -37.41 -61.48 30.68
CA LYS A 307 -38.11 -61.80 31.95
C LYS A 307 -39.60 -61.42 31.91
N LEU A 308 -39.93 -60.29 31.27
CA LEU A 308 -41.31 -59.83 31.09
C LEU A 308 -42.09 -60.76 30.13
N LYS A 309 -41.47 -61.21 29.03
CA LYS A 309 -42.09 -62.17 28.09
C LYS A 309 -42.37 -63.54 28.73
N SER A 310 -41.50 -64.05 29.61
CA SER A 310 -41.79 -65.27 30.37
C SER A 310 -42.92 -65.06 31.40
N ALA A 311 -42.90 -63.97 32.16
CA ALA A 311 -43.99 -63.67 33.09
C ALA A 311 -45.36 -63.50 32.39
N GLU A 312 -45.39 -62.93 31.18
CA GLU A 312 -46.60 -62.91 30.35
C GLU A 312 -47.10 -64.29 29.95
N SER A 313 -46.21 -65.22 29.59
CA SER A 313 -46.60 -66.57 29.16
C SER A 313 -47.17 -67.38 30.33
N GLU A 314 -46.59 -67.21 31.53
CA GLU A 314 -47.12 -67.74 32.78
C GLU A 314 -48.48 -67.14 33.13
N LYS A 315 -48.64 -65.81 33.04
CA LYS A 315 -49.93 -65.11 33.25
C LYS A 315 -51.00 -65.61 32.29
N LYS A 316 -50.67 -65.86 31.01
CA LYS A 316 -51.57 -66.45 30.00
C LYS A 316 -51.92 -67.91 30.36
N SER A 317 -50.95 -68.71 30.81
CA SER A 317 -51.16 -70.08 31.29
C SER A 317 -52.09 -70.14 32.51
N ILE A 318 -51.84 -69.32 33.54
CA ILE A 318 -52.66 -69.18 34.75
C ILE A 318 -54.07 -68.72 34.40
N SER A 319 -54.23 -67.73 33.52
CA SER A 319 -55.55 -67.29 33.02
C SER A 319 -56.33 -68.42 32.36
N SER A 320 -55.67 -69.27 31.55
CA SER A 320 -56.32 -70.45 30.94
C SER A 320 -56.76 -71.50 31.97
N LYS A 321 -55.96 -71.72 33.03
CA LYS A 321 -56.29 -72.61 34.15
C LYS A 321 -57.47 -72.07 34.95
N TYR A 322 -57.47 -70.76 35.24
CA TYR A 322 -58.56 -70.07 35.94
C TYR A 322 -59.87 -70.12 35.15
N LYS A 323 -59.85 -69.92 33.83
CA LYS A 323 -61.04 -70.06 32.97
C LYS A 323 -61.62 -71.47 33.03
N LYS A 324 -60.77 -72.51 32.93
CA LYS A 324 -61.18 -73.92 33.05
C LYS A 324 -61.73 -74.27 34.45
N LEU A 325 -61.19 -73.67 35.51
CA LEU A 325 -61.72 -73.81 36.87
C LEU A 325 -63.10 -73.16 37.01
N LYS A 326 -63.27 -71.92 36.54
CA LYS A 326 -64.57 -71.21 36.57
C LYS A 326 -65.66 -71.98 35.81
N GLU A 327 -65.32 -72.58 34.66
CA GLU A 327 -66.24 -73.42 33.89
C GLU A 327 -66.63 -74.72 34.64
N LYS A 328 -65.68 -75.35 35.35
CA LYS A 328 -65.96 -76.51 36.22
C LYS A 328 -66.83 -76.16 37.43
N ILE A 329 -66.69 -74.96 37.98
CA ILE A 329 -67.53 -74.48 39.08
C ILE A 329 -68.97 -74.28 38.58
N ALA A 330 -69.16 -73.55 37.46
CA ALA A 330 -70.47 -73.34 36.86
C ALA A 330 -71.20 -74.66 36.57
N LYS A 331 -70.52 -75.66 35.99
CA LYS A 331 -71.09 -77.00 35.73
C LYS A 331 -71.48 -77.76 37.00
N LYS A 332 -70.79 -77.55 38.14
CA LYS A 332 -71.20 -78.11 39.44
C LYS A 332 -72.36 -77.36 40.09
N GLU A 333 -72.46 -76.05 39.88
CA GLU A 333 -73.62 -75.24 40.32
C GLU A 333 -74.88 -75.59 39.53
N GLU A 334 -74.73 -75.84 38.22
CA GLU A 334 -75.77 -76.33 37.31
C GLU A 334 -76.27 -77.71 37.74
N GLN A 335 -75.37 -78.69 37.93
CA GLN A 335 -75.72 -80.01 38.49
C GLN A 335 -76.39 -79.94 39.87
N ARG A 336 -76.00 -78.98 40.73
CA ARG A 336 -76.68 -78.76 42.02
C ARG A 336 -78.09 -78.22 41.87
N LYS A 337 -78.37 -77.38 40.85
CA LYS A 337 -79.72 -76.89 40.54
C LYS A 337 -80.59 -78.01 39.96
N GLU A 338 -80.04 -78.85 39.10
CA GLU A 338 -80.73 -80.05 38.57
C GLU A 338 -81.09 -81.03 39.70
N GLN A 339 -80.14 -81.31 40.61
CA GLN A 339 -80.38 -82.16 41.78
C GLN A 339 -81.45 -81.57 42.73
N ALA A 340 -81.44 -80.25 42.94
CA ALA A 340 -82.49 -79.57 43.71
C ALA A 340 -83.87 -79.62 43.02
N ALA A 341 -83.92 -79.56 41.68
CA ALA A 341 -85.16 -79.68 40.92
C ALA A 341 -85.75 -81.10 40.93
N SER A 342 -84.93 -82.13 41.18
CA SER A 342 -85.35 -83.54 41.21
C SER A 342 -85.93 -84.06 42.54
N LEU A 343 -86.08 -83.21 43.57
CA LEU A 343 -86.47 -83.60 44.93
C LEU A 343 -87.89 -83.18 45.37
N LEU A 344 -88.77 -82.85 44.43
CA LEU A 344 -90.22 -82.71 44.63
C LEU A 344 -90.94 -83.38 43.46
N PRO A 345 -92.02 -84.15 43.70
CA PRO A 345 -93.31 -83.49 43.97
C PRO A 345 -94.26 -84.15 45.00
N LEU A 346 -95.08 -83.29 45.61
CA LEU A 346 -96.47 -83.50 46.06
C LEU A 346 -96.79 -84.65 47.04
N GLN A 347 -97.17 -84.25 48.26
CA GLN A 347 -98.38 -84.77 48.90
C GLN A 347 -99.15 -83.64 49.59
N THR A 348 -100.48 -83.70 49.59
CA THR A 348 -101.40 -82.59 49.91
C THR A 348 -102.33 -82.91 51.07
N GLN A 349 -102.82 -81.86 51.74
CA GLN A 349 -104.07 -81.79 52.52
C GLN A 349 -104.19 -82.62 53.81
N LYS A 350 -104.05 -81.93 54.96
CA LYS A 350 -104.95 -81.87 56.13
C LYS A 350 -104.26 -81.02 57.22
N GLU A 351 -104.95 -80.29 58.10
CA GLU A 351 -106.38 -80.09 58.32
C GLU A 351 -106.61 -78.61 58.75
N GLU A 352 -107.87 -78.15 58.81
CA GLU A 352 -108.21 -76.78 59.24
C GLU A 352 -108.25 -76.64 60.78
N ILE A 353 -108.06 -75.40 61.28
CA ILE A 353 -108.89 -74.69 62.31
C ILE A 353 -108.14 -73.45 62.84
N GLU A 354 -108.91 -72.36 62.96
CA GLU A 354 -108.86 -71.13 63.81
C GLU A 354 -107.66 -70.89 64.77
N GLU A 355 -107.27 -69.64 65.11
CA GLU A 355 -107.93 -68.32 65.02
C GLU A 355 -106.89 -67.14 65.05
N ASN A 356 -107.36 -65.88 65.00
CA ASN A 356 -106.82 -64.58 65.48
C ASN A 356 -105.37 -64.56 66.06
N GLU A 357 -104.47 -63.59 65.87
CA GLU A 357 -104.53 -62.12 65.65
C GLU A 357 -103.04 -61.65 65.39
N SER A 358 -102.62 -60.51 64.85
CA SER A 358 -103.23 -59.22 64.44
C SER A 358 -102.44 -58.59 63.26
N ASP A 359 -102.97 -57.52 62.65
CA ASP A 359 -102.27 -56.57 61.76
C ASP A 359 -101.30 -55.64 62.56
N GLU A 360 -100.67 -54.54 62.07
CA GLU A 360 -100.82 -53.67 60.89
C GLU A 360 -99.53 -52.78 60.73
N ILE A 361 -99.52 -51.86 59.73
CA ILE A 361 -98.74 -50.58 59.70
C ILE A 361 -97.18 -50.68 59.60
N ALA A 362 -96.47 -49.96 58.71
CA ALA A 362 -96.87 -49.14 57.55
C ALA A 362 -95.68 -48.82 56.60
N SER A 363 -96.02 -48.09 55.53
CA SER A 363 -95.23 -47.29 54.56
C SER A 363 -93.95 -46.60 55.10
N SER A 364 -93.03 -46.02 54.30
CA SER A 364 -92.95 -45.64 52.86
C SER A 364 -91.43 -45.50 52.48
N VAL A 365 -90.93 -45.20 51.27
CA VAL A 365 -91.23 -44.16 50.24
C VAL A 365 -90.68 -44.60 48.86
N ALA A 366 -91.14 -43.95 47.79
CA ALA A 366 -90.72 -44.07 46.38
C ALA A 366 -89.22 -43.67 46.14
N SER A 367 -88.60 -43.80 44.94
CA SER A 367 -89.17 -43.91 43.59
C SER A 367 -88.25 -44.59 42.56
N SER A 368 -88.85 -45.47 41.75
CA SER A 368 -88.84 -45.52 40.26
C SER A 368 -87.54 -45.61 39.41
N PRO A 369 -87.63 -46.13 38.14
CA PRO A 369 -86.50 -46.82 37.53
C PRO A 369 -86.14 -46.43 36.07
N ILE A 370 -85.05 -47.04 35.58
CA ILE A 370 -84.79 -47.52 34.20
C ILE A 370 -85.36 -46.70 33.01
N GLN A 371 -84.46 -46.25 32.13
CA GLN A 371 -84.69 -46.41 30.69
C GLN A 371 -83.40 -46.58 29.87
N ARG A 372 -83.48 -47.36 28.79
CA ARG A 372 -82.36 -47.70 27.87
C ARG A 372 -82.65 -47.06 26.52
N HIS A 373 -81.69 -46.44 25.83
CA HIS A 373 -81.78 -46.29 24.36
C HIS A 373 -80.42 -46.33 23.61
N LYS A 374 -80.40 -47.22 22.60
CA LYS A 374 -79.54 -47.36 21.40
C LYS A 374 -80.48 -47.95 20.30
N PRO A 375 -80.12 -48.06 19.00
CA PRO A 375 -78.89 -47.64 18.29
C PRO A 375 -79.15 -46.30 17.54
N PRO A 376 -79.28 -46.11 16.18
CA PRO A 376 -79.11 -46.96 14.99
C PRO A 376 -77.74 -46.73 14.28
N ARG A 377 -77.68 -46.79 12.93
CA ARG A 377 -76.51 -46.60 12.02
C ARG A 377 -77.01 -46.04 10.67
N GLN A 378 -76.22 -45.22 9.96
CA GLN A 378 -76.18 -44.98 8.49
C GLN A 378 -75.27 -43.77 8.16
N SER A 379 -74.65 -43.61 6.97
CA SER A 379 -74.50 -44.49 5.79
C SER A 379 -73.16 -44.23 5.05
N LYS A 380 -72.92 -44.96 3.96
CA LYS A 380 -71.66 -45.04 3.17
C LYS A 380 -71.41 -43.78 2.32
N HIS A 381 -70.14 -43.48 2.02
CA HIS A 381 -69.72 -42.95 0.71
C HIS A 381 -68.40 -43.61 0.24
N ARG A 382 -68.06 -43.50 -1.05
CA ARG A 382 -67.00 -44.29 -1.73
C ARG A 382 -65.74 -43.46 -2.00
N HIS A 383 -64.65 -44.19 -2.21
CA HIS A 383 -63.27 -43.79 -2.50
C HIS A 383 -63.02 -42.42 -3.15
N SER A 384 -61.98 -41.75 -2.65
CA SER A 384 -60.96 -41.13 -3.51
C SER A 384 -59.60 -41.74 -3.16
N ASN A 385 -58.72 -41.91 -4.15
CA ASN A 385 -57.36 -42.41 -3.91
C ASN A 385 -56.48 -41.26 -3.43
N ASN A 386 -55.78 -41.45 -2.31
CA ASN A 386 -54.48 -40.81 -2.12
C ASN A 386 -53.59 -41.64 -1.18
N HIS A 387 -52.29 -41.64 -1.43
CA HIS A 387 -51.34 -42.47 -0.67
C HIS A 387 -51.02 -41.86 0.70
N HIS A 388 -51.83 -42.17 1.72
CA HIS A 388 -51.30 -42.19 3.07
C HIS A 388 -50.41 -43.42 3.24
N ARG A 389 -49.10 -43.19 3.09
CA ARG A 389 -48.12 -43.95 3.89
C ARG A 389 -48.59 -43.91 5.34
N THR A 390 -48.56 -45.05 6.01
CA THR A 390 -48.60 -45.08 7.47
C THR A 390 -47.39 -44.30 7.97
N PHE A 391 -47.58 -43.07 8.39
CA PHE A 391 -46.60 -42.38 9.19
C PHE A 391 -46.46 -43.19 10.48
N GLU A 392 -45.26 -43.75 10.70
CA GLU A 392 -44.79 -43.98 12.07
C GLU A 392 -45.02 -42.67 12.84
N PRO A 393 -45.66 -42.70 14.03
CA PRO A 393 -45.80 -41.49 14.83
C PRO A 393 -44.41 -40.91 15.06
N SER A 394 -44.27 -39.61 14.83
CA SER A 394 -42.99 -38.92 14.93
C SER A 394 -42.38 -39.17 16.31
N VAL A 395 -41.05 -39.13 16.40
CA VAL A 395 -40.37 -39.17 17.71
C VAL A 395 -40.87 -38.01 18.59
N LEU A 396 -41.24 -36.88 17.97
CA LEU A 396 -41.98 -35.79 18.64
C LEU A 396 -43.33 -36.25 19.20
N ASP A 397 -44.18 -36.90 18.41
CA ASP A 397 -45.53 -37.30 18.81
C ASP A 397 -45.47 -38.27 20.01
N ARG A 398 -44.51 -39.20 20.00
CA ARG A 398 -44.24 -40.11 21.14
C ARG A 398 -43.79 -39.34 22.39
N VAL A 399 -42.84 -38.42 22.24
CA VAL A 399 -42.36 -37.59 23.36
C VAL A 399 -43.47 -36.68 23.89
N PHE A 400 -44.36 -36.17 23.05
CA PHE A 400 -45.53 -35.40 23.50
C PHE A 400 -46.53 -36.27 24.29
N GLU A 401 -46.82 -37.50 23.84
CA GLU A 401 -47.68 -38.44 24.56
C GLU A 401 -47.07 -38.86 25.91
N ASP A 402 -45.76 -39.18 25.93
CA ASP A 402 -45.04 -39.54 27.15
C ASP A 402 -44.98 -38.37 28.15
N VAL A 403 -44.68 -37.15 27.69
CA VAL A 403 -44.68 -35.94 28.54
C VAL A 403 -46.09 -35.61 29.04
N ALA A 404 -47.13 -35.73 28.20
CA ALA A 404 -48.51 -35.54 28.62
C ALA A 404 -48.94 -36.58 29.67
N SER A 405 -48.53 -37.84 29.51
CA SER A 405 -48.76 -38.90 30.50
C SER A 405 -48.05 -38.59 31.82
N ILE A 406 -46.80 -38.12 31.79
CA ILE A 406 -46.04 -37.71 32.98
C ILE A 406 -46.75 -36.56 33.70
N VAL A 407 -47.13 -35.49 32.98
CA VAL A 407 -47.83 -34.33 33.55
C VAL A 407 -49.16 -34.73 34.18
N ASN A 408 -49.99 -35.52 33.47
CA ASN A 408 -51.25 -36.03 34.00
C ASN A 408 -51.03 -36.89 35.27
N SER A 409 -50.01 -37.76 35.28
CA SER A 409 -49.68 -38.59 36.44
C SER A 409 -49.24 -37.78 37.67
N HIS A 410 -48.69 -36.58 37.47
CA HIS A 410 -48.34 -35.65 38.55
C HIS A 410 -49.57 -34.88 39.07
N ILE A 411 -50.46 -34.42 38.19
CA ILE A 411 -51.70 -33.70 38.56
C ILE A 411 -52.58 -34.57 39.46
N SER A 412 -52.88 -35.81 39.06
CA SER A 412 -53.68 -36.75 39.87
C SER A 412 -52.99 -37.15 41.19
N ARG A 413 -51.69 -36.92 41.32
CA ARG A 413 -50.90 -37.24 42.52
C ARG A 413 -50.84 -36.07 43.51
N THR A 414 -50.95 -34.82 43.05
CA THR A 414 -51.13 -33.65 43.92
C THR A 414 -52.51 -33.63 44.57
N GLU A 415 -53.58 -33.96 43.84
CA GLU A 415 -54.96 -33.98 44.36
C GLU A 415 -55.18 -34.95 45.55
N SER A 416 -54.28 -35.92 45.74
CA SER A 416 -54.39 -36.96 46.77
C SER A 416 -53.71 -36.62 48.12
N SER A 417 -53.06 -35.45 48.26
CA SER A 417 -52.33 -35.11 49.51
C SER A 417 -52.27 -33.61 49.80
N ALA A 418 -53.42 -32.98 50.01
CA ALA A 418 -53.53 -31.56 50.30
C ALA A 418 -52.90 -31.17 51.66
N SER A 419 -51.82 -30.36 51.62
CA SER A 419 -51.21 -29.70 52.77
C SER A 419 -50.89 -28.26 52.37
N LEU A 420 -51.86 -27.38 52.59
CA LEU A 420 -52.07 -26.16 51.79
C LEU A 420 -50.90 -25.15 51.81
N ASP A 421 -50.18 -25.01 52.92
CA ASP A 421 -49.04 -24.07 53.01
C ASP A 421 -47.83 -24.50 52.18
N ASN A 422 -47.55 -25.81 52.14
CA ASN A 422 -46.37 -26.34 51.44
C ASN A 422 -46.62 -26.38 49.91
N GLU A 423 -47.88 -26.49 49.51
CA GLU A 423 -48.31 -26.58 48.12
C GLU A 423 -48.09 -25.25 47.36
N PHE A 424 -48.38 -24.09 47.98
CA PHE A 424 -48.17 -22.79 47.33
C PHE A 424 -46.68 -22.47 47.08
N GLY A 425 -45.81 -22.81 48.06
CA GLY A 425 -44.36 -22.68 47.92
C GLY A 425 -43.76 -23.64 46.89
N ALA A 426 -44.25 -24.88 46.83
CA ALA A 426 -43.87 -25.82 45.79
C ALA A 426 -44.34 -25.35 44.41
N ASN A 427 -45.61 -24.98 44.25
CA ASN A 427 -46.21 -24.59 42.97
C ASN A 427 -45.52 -23.34 42.38
N THR A 428 -45.20 -22.35 43.20
CA THR A 428 -44.42 -21.17 42.78
C THR A 428 -42.99 -21.53 42.35
N LYS A 429 -42.28 -22.40 43.09
CA LYS A 429 -40.97 -22.91 42.69
C LYS A 429 -41.01 -23.69 41.38
N TRP A 430 -42.00 -24.57 41.18
CA TRP A 430 -42.18 -25.29 39.92
C TRP A 430 -42.45 -24.33 38.75
N ARG A 431 -43.33 -23.31 38.93
CA ARG A 431 -43.56 -22.26 37.93
C ARG A 431 -42.28 -21.50 37.57
N GLN A 432 -41.47 -21.12 38.55
CA GLN A 432 -40.18 -20.45 38.31
C GLN A 432 -39.21 -21.32 37.51
N MET A 433 -39.16 -22.64 37.77
CA MET A 433 -38.31 -23.54 36.98
C MET A 433 -38.85 -23.75 35.56
N TYR A 434 -40.17 -23.91 35.38
CA TYR A 434 -40.77 -23.98 34.03
C TYR A 434 -40.56 -22.69 33.23
N GLU A 435 -40.69 -21.52 33.86
CA GLU A 435 -40.41 -20.21 33.24
C GLU A 435 -38.92 -20.07 32.86
N SER A 436 -37.99 -20.51 33.72
CA SER A 436 -36.55 -20.51 33.40
C SER A 436 -36.26 -21.39 32.19
N VAL A 437 -36.75 -22.64 32.19
CA VAL A 437 -36.61 -23.60 31.10
C VAL A 437 -37.23 -23.07 29.80
N TYR A 438 -38.40 -22.42 29.85
CA TYR A 438 -38.99 -21.79 28.68
C TYR A 438 -38.15 -20.62 28.16
N SER A 439 -37.62 -19.79 29.06
CA SER A 439 -36.69 -18.70 28.69
C SER A 439 -35.39 -19.21 28.07
N GLU A 440 -34.90 -20.37 28.51
CA GLU A 440 -33.70 -21.03 27.98
C GLU A 440 -33.97 -21.68 26.63
N LEU A 441 -35.13 -22.32 26.45
CA LEU A 441 -35.59 -22.86 25.18
C LEU A 441 -35.74 -21.76 24.12
N GLU A 442 -36.29 -20.59 24.49
CA GLU A 442 -36.41 -19.44 23.58
C GLU A 442 -35.04 -18.80 23.29
N LYS A 443 -34.09 -18.76 24.25
CA LYS A 443 -32.68 -18.37 23.97
C LYS A 443 -32.03 -19.33 22.97
N LEU A 444 -32.19 -20.64 23.13
CA LEU A 444 -31.67 -21.67 22.23
C LEU A 444 -32.29 -21.57 20.82
N ARG A 445 -33.61 -21.35 20.74
CA ARG A 445 -34.32 -21.10 19.48
C ARG A 445 -33.79 -19.86 18.76
N ASN A 446 -33.56 -18.75 19.47
CA ASN A 446 -32.99 -17.53 18.90
C ASN A 446 -31.53 -17.73 18.46
N LEU A 447 -30.72 -18.45 19.23
CA LEU A 447 -29.35 -18.82 18.85
C LEU A 447 -29.33 -19.66 17.57
N LEU A 448 -30.19 -20.69 17.47
CA LEU A 448 -30.29 -21.55 16.29
C LEU A 448 -30.78 -20.77 15.05
N MET A 449 -31.73 -19.85 15.22
CA MET A 449 -32.18 -18.93 14.16
C MET A 449 -31.06 -17.98 13.70
N ILE A 450 -30.21 -17.50 14.61
CA ILE A 450 -29.03 -16.70 14.27
C ILE A 450 -28.00 -17.55 13.54
N GLN A 451 -27.70 -18.76 14.03
CA GLN A 451 -26.77 -19.70 13.42
C GLN A 451 -27.18 -20.06 11.99
N HIS A 452 -28.46 -20.37 11.76
CA HIS A 452 -28.98 -20.61 10.40
C HIS A 452 -28.86 -19.37 9.50
N ARG A 453 -29.17 -18.17 10.01
CA ARG A 453 -28.96 -16.89 9.28
C ARG A 453 -27.49 -16.53 9.05
N VAL A 454 -26.55 -17.10 9.81
CA VAL A 454 -25.11 -16.99 9.56
C VAL A 454 -24.69 -17.98 8.48
N ALA A 455 -25.07 -19.26 8.60
CA ALA A 455 -24.77 -20.31 7.63
C ALA A 455 -25.32 -19.99 6.22
N GLU A 456 -26.55 -19.48 6.11
CA GLU A 456 -27.12 -19.05 4.81
C GLU A 456 -26.46 -17.78 4.23
N ARG A 457 -25.81 -16.95 5.06
CA ARG A 457 -24.97 -15.84 4.56
C ARG A 457 -23.61 -16.36 4.09
N GLN A 458 -22.94 -17.18 4.90
CA GLN A 458 -21.67 -17.83 4.53
C GLN A 458 -21.79 -18.63 3.23
N LYS A 459 -22.89 -19.37 3.04
CA LYS A 459 -23.17 -20.11 1.80
C LYS A 459 -23.31 -19.21 0.58
N LYS A 460 -23.93 -18.03 0.72
CA LYS A 460 -24.03 -17.03 -0.37
C LYS A 460 -22.71 -16.33 -0.64
N GLU A 461 -21.95 -16.04 0.40
CA GLU A 461 -20.62 -15.46 0.33
C GLU A 461 -19.63 -16.41 -0.37
N ILE A 462 -19.63 -17.70 -0.02
CA ILE A 462 -18.88 -18.76 -0.70
C ILE A 462 -19.25 -18.85 -2.19
N LEU A 463 -20.54 -18.75 -2.52
CA LEU A 463 -21.00 -18.76 -3.92
C LEU A 463 -20.48 -17.54 -4.68
N ILE A 464 -20.65 -16.33 -4.15
CA ILE A 464 -20.15 -15.09 -4.78
C ILE A 464 -18.62 -15.09 -4.92
N LEU A 465 -17.89 -15.62 -3.92
CA LEU A 465 -16.44 -15.79 -3.98
C LEU A 465 -16.02 -16.84 -5.01
N ASN A 466 -16.78 -17.92 -5.17
CA ASN A 466 -16.53 -18.92 -6.21
C ASN A 466 -16.73 -18.34 -7.61
N ASP A 467 -17.86 -17.67 -7.86
CA ASP A 467 -18.17 -17.04 -9.15
C ASP A 467 -17.11 -15.98 -9.52
N SER A 468 -16.67 -15.18 -8.54
CA SER A 468 -15.58 -14.22 -8.70
C SER A 468 -14.23 -14.91 -9.01
N ASN A 469 -13.92 -16.01 -8.31
CA ASN A 469 -12.71 -16.79 -8.56
C ASN A 469 -12.73 -17.48 -9.95
N GLU A 470 -13.88 -17.95 -10.41
CA GLU A 470 -14.07 -18.54 -11.73
C GLU A 470 -13.94 -17.47 -12.84
N SER A 471 -14.50 -16.28 -12.64
CA SER A 471 -14.31 -15.12 -13.54
C SER A 471 -12.84 -14.70 -13.63
N ASN A 472 -12.13 -14.62 -12.50
CA ASN A 472 -10.69 -14.30 -12.46
C ASN A 472 -9.87 -15.39 -13.18
N LYS A 473 -10.16 -16.68 -12.92
CA LYS A 473 -9.53 -17.81 -13.61
C LYS A 473 -9.74 -17.72 -15.13
N HIS A 474 -10.95 -17.40 -15.58
CA HIS A 474 -11.24 -17.23 -17.00
C HIS A 474 -10.47 -16.06 -17.63
N GLU A 475 -10.33 -14.93 -16.93
CA GLU A 475 -9.47 -13.83 -17.37
C GLU A 475 -8.00 -14.23 -17.49
N TYR A 476 -7.45 -14.98 -16.53
CA TYR A 476 -6.07 -15.46 -16.59
C TYR A 476 -5.87 -16.49 -17.71
N GLU A 477 -6.84 -17.38 -17.94
CA GLU A 477 -6.83 -18.32 -19.07
C GLU A 477 -6.88 -17.59 -20.42
N LYS A 478 -7.69 -16.54 -20.54
CA LYS A 478 -7.74 -15.67 -21.74
C LYS A 478 -6.40 -14.96 -21.98
N LYS A 479 -5.85 -14.30 -20.95
CA LYS A 479 -4.54 -13.60 -21.02
C LYS A 479 -3.39 -14.57 -21.37
N LEU A 480 -3.41 -15.78 -20.81
CA LEU A 480 -2.44 -16.83 -21.15
C LEU A 480 -2.60 -17.29 -22.62
N GLY A 481 -3.84 -17.45 -23.10
CA GLY A 481 -4.11 -17.73 -24.51
C GLY A 481 -3.61 -16.64 -25.46
N GLU A 482 -3.80 -15.37 -25.10
CA GLU A 482 -3.28 -14.21 -25.84
C GLU A 482 -1.75 -14.21 -25.89
N PHE A 483 -1.06 -14.48 -24.77
CA PHE A 483 0.40 -14.63 -24.76
C PHE A 483 0.89 -15.84 -25.56
N VAL A 484 0.17 -16.98 -25.53
CA VAL A 484 0.51 -18.16 -26.35
C VAL A 484 0.36 -17.86 -27.85
N LEU A 485 -0.68 -17.13 -28.26
CA LEU A 485 -0.84 -16.71 -29.66
C LEU A 485 0.28 -15.74 -30.09
N GLU A 486 0.67 -14.81 -29.22
CA GLU A 486 1.74 -13.85 -29.50
C GLU A 486 3.12 -14.51 -29.55
N LEU A 487 3.42 -15.46 -28.66
CA LEU A 487 4.63 -16.30 -28.76
C LEU A 487 4.66 -17.12 -30.05
N ASN A 488 3.52 -17.67 -30.49
CA ASN A 488 3.42 -18.38 -31.77
C ASN A 488 3.65 -17.47 -32.98
N ARG A 489 3.20 -16.20 -32.95
CA ARG A 489 3.54 -15.20 -33.99
C ARG A 489 5.03 -14.90 -34.01
N ARG A 490 5.64 -14.71 -32.84
CA ARG A 490 7.09 -14.45 -32.71
C ARG A 490 7.92 -15.63 -33.20
N ALA A 491 7.55 -16.86 -32.83
CA ALA A 491 8.18 -18.07 -33.33
C ALA A 491 8.14 -18.16 -34.87
N LYS A 492 6.97 -17.95 -35.49
CA LYS A 492 6.83 -17.90 -36.96
C LYS A 492 7.64 -16.76 -37.60
N ARG A 493 7.73 -15.59 -36.95
CA ARG A 493 8.55 -14.48 -37.46
C ARG A 493 10.04 -14.80 -37.39
N ILE A 494 10.50 -15.45 -36.31
CA ILE A 494 11.87 -15.96 -36.17
C ILE A 494 12.15 -17.03 -37.23
N GLU A 495 11.26 -18.00 -37.44
CA GLU A 495 11.36 -19.03 -38.48
C GLU A 495 11.52 -18.41 -39.89
N ILE A 496 10.73 -17.40 -40.23
CA ILE A 496 10.86 -16.66 -41.50
C ILE A 496 12.22 -15.96 -41.61
N LEU A 497 12.69 -15.31 -40.54
CA LEU A 497 13.98 -14.61 -40.51
C LEU A 497 15.17 -15.57 -40.56
N GLU A 498 15.09 -16.71 -39.88
CA GLU A 498 16.09 -17.79 -39.96
C GLU A 498 16.15 -18.39 -41.37
N ASN A 499 15.01 -18.64 -42.01
CA ASN A 499 14.98 -19.15 -43.37
C ASN A 499 15.52 -18.12 -44.38
N GLN A 500 15.29 -16.83 -44.16
CA GLN A 500 15.94 -15.75 -44.92
C GLN A 500 17.47 -15.75 -44.70
N LEU A 501 17.94 -15.83 -43.45
CA LEU A 501 19.38 -15.90 -43.14
C LEU A 501 20.05 -17.15 -43.73
N ARG A 502 19.38 -18.31 -43.70
CA ARG A 502 19.84 -19.54 -44.37
C ARG A 502 19.91 -19.38 -45.89
N SER A 503 18.93 -18.72 -46.51
CA SER A 503 18.94 -18.44 -47.95
C SER A 503 20.10 -17.51 -48.36
N ILE A 504 20.39 -16.48 -47.55
CA ILE A 504 21.52 -15.57 -47.75
C ILE A 504 22.85 -16.32 -47.60
N ALA A 505 23.00 -17.11 -46.53
CA ALA A 505 24.21 -17.89 -46.28
C ALA A 505 24.48 -18.95 -47.37
N ASN A 506 23.42 -19.45 -48.01
CA ASN A 506 23.50 -20.37 -49.15
C ASN A 506 23.68 -19.66 -50.51
N GLY A 507 23.87 -18.35 -50.54
CA GLY A 507 24.28 -17.61 -51.74
C GLY A 507 23.18 -17.26 -52.75
N ALA A 508 21.90 -17.36 -52.39
CA ALA A 508 20.81 -16.93 -53.26
C ALA A 508 20.73 -15.39 -53.35
N THR A 509 21.14 -14.82 -54.48
CA THR A 509 21.27 -13.36 -54.68
C THR A 509 19.95 -12.64 -54.98
N ASP A 510 18.90 -13.37 -55.34
CA ASP A 510 17.63 -12.80 -55.79
C ASP A 510 16.72 -12.47 -54.61
N PHE A 511 17.11 -11.40 -53.91
CA PHE A 511 16.45 -10.89 -52.71
C PHE A 511 15.14 -10.17 -53.08
N ASP A 512 14.09 -10.93 -53.40
CA ASP A 512 12.81 -10.36 -53.86
C ASP A 512 12.15 -9.50 -52.75
N ARG A 513 12.27 -8.19 -52.95
CA ARG A 513 11.79 -7.14 -52.04
C ARG A 513 10.27 -7.12 -51.90
N SER A 514 9.53 -7.79 -52.80
CA SER A 514 8.07 -7.85 -52.84
C SER A 514 7.44 -8.42 -51.56
N VAL A 515 8.11 -9.35 -50.87
CA VAL A 515 7.57 -10.00 -49.65
C VAL A 515 7.45 -9.03 -48.47
N LEU A 516 8.17 -7.89 -48.47
CA LEU A 516 8.01 -6.83 -47.48
C LEU A 516 6.72 -6.00 -47.65
N SER A 517 5.98 -6.19 -48.75
CA SER A 517 4.83 -5.33 -49.10
C SER A 517 3.46 -5.93 -48.78
N GLN A 518 3.34 -7.24 -48.52
CA GLN A 518 2.03 -7.89 -48.35
C GLN A 518 1.48 -7.92 -46.91
N THR A 519 2.24 -7.44 -45.92
CA THR A 519 1.73 -7.15 -44.56
C THR A 519 1.61 -5.64 -44.36
N SER A 520 0.82 -4.97 -45.21
CA SER A 520 0.48 -3.55 -45.07
C SER A 520 -0.62 -3.30 -44.03
N GLU A 521 -0.46 -3.88 -42.84
CA GLU A 521 -1.08 -3.39 -41.60
C GLU A 521 0.05 -2.98 -40.64
N LYS A 522 -0.24 -2.02 -39.76
CA LYS A 522 0.76 -1.24 -39.00
C LYS A 522 1.85 -2.11 -38.33
N PRO A 523 3.10 -1.59 -38.21
CA PRO A 523 4.13 -2.23 -37.38
C PRO A 523 3.75 -2.15 -35.90
N PHE A 524 3.00 -3.13 -35.43
CA PHE A 524 2.67 -3.34 -34.02
C PHE A 524 3.51 -4.50 -33.48
N ILE A 525 4.71 -4.18 -32.99
CA ILE A 525 5.60 -5.14 -32.32
C ILE A 525 6.22 -4.47 -31.09
N ASP A 526 5.40 -4.31 -30.03
CA ASP A 526 5.95 -4.02 -28.71
C ASP A 526 6.72 -5.24 -28.19
N ILE A 527 8.01 -5.05 -27.95
CA ILE A 527 8.86 -6.03 -27.26
C ILE A 527 8.77 -5.68 -25.77
N PRO A 528 8.20 -6.55 -24.90
CA PRO A 528 7.91 -6.20 -23.51
C PRO A 528 9.15 -6.30 -22.60
N THR A 529 10.19 -5.53 -22.93
CA THR A 529 11.31 -5.21 -22.04
C THR A 529 11.66 -3.75 -22.26
N THR A 530 11.74 -2.99 -21.17
CA THR A 530 11.74 -1.50 -21.12
C THR A 530 10.40 -0.86 -21.46
N LEU A 531 10.00 0.00 -20.53
CA LEU A 531 8.83 0.87 -20.48
C LEU A 531 8.59 1.61 -21.80
N SER A 532 7.51 1.27 -22.52
CA SER A 532 7.24 1.76 -23.87
C SER A 532 6.93 3.26 -23.93
N THR A 533 7.93 4.05 -24.31
CA THR A 533 7.76 5.46 -24.70
C THR A 533 6.94 5.53 -25.99
N THR A 534 5.77 6.16 -25.92
CA THR A 534 4.89 6.39 -27.06
C THR A 534 5.05 7.82 -27.54
N GLU A 535 5.45 7.98 -28.81
CA GLU A 535 5.52 9.29 -29.47
C GLU A 535 4.11 9.91 -29.61
N MET A 536 3.90 11.07 -28.99
CA MET A 536 2.68 11.87 -29.17
C MET A 536 2.99 13.12 -30.00
N THR A 537 2.38 13.23 -31.18
CA THR A 537 2.55 14.41 -32.04
C THR A 537 1.39 15.40 -31.91
N LEU A 538 1.67 16.61 -31.41
CA LEU A 538 0.76 17.75 -31.45
C LEU A 538 0.98 18.55 -32.74
N ARG A 539 -0.09 18.93 -33.44
CA ARG A 539 -0.02 19.70 -34.70
C ARG A 539 -1.00 20.87 -34.73
N LEU A 540 -0.47 22.09 -34.61
CA LEU A 540 -1.20 23.33 -34.81
C LEU A 540 -1.23 23.66 -36.31
N LYS A 541 -2.39 23.44 -36.95
CA LYS A 541 -2.56 23.72 -38.38
C LYS A 541 -2.89 25.19 -38.64
N LYS A 542 -3.97 25.68 -38.03
CA LYS A 542 -4.62 26.95 -38.40
C LYS A 542 -5.34 27.57 -37.21
N LEU A 543 -5.23 28.88 -37.05
CA LEU A 543 -6.03 29.72 -36.18
C LEU A 543 -6.80 30.73 -37.05
N THR A 544 -8.10 30.87 -36.79
CA THR A 544 -8.96 31.87 -37.46
C THR A 544 -9.60 32.77 -36.41
N ILE A 545 -9.30 34.06 -36.48
CA ILE A 545 -9.91 35.04 -35.60
C ILE A 545 -11.32 35.34 -36.13
N THR A 546 -12.33 35.06 -35.33
CA THR A 546 -13.73 35.40 -35.66
C THR A 546 -13.90 36.91 -35.87
N GLU A 547 -14.81 37.31 -36.76
CA GLU A 547 -15.07 38.73 -37.07
C GLU A 547 -15.43 39.57 -35.82
N THR A 548 -16.05 38.95 -34.82
CA THR A 548 -16.31 39.55 -33.49
C THR A 548 -15.03 39.78 -32.70
N GLY A 549 -14.08 38.84 -32.71
CA GLY A 549 -12.76 38.99 -32.11
C GLY A 549 -11.91 40.06 -32.82
N LEU A 550 -11.95 40.08 -34.16
CA LEU A 550 -11.21 41.06 -34.97
C LEU A 550 -11.69 42.51 -34.72
N LYS A 551 -12.95 42.70 -34.31
CA LYS A 551 -13.48 44.01 -33.88
C LYS A 551 -13.05 44.44 -32.48
N HIS A 552 -12.51 43.53 -31.66
CA HIS A 552 -11.93 43.86 -30.34
C HIS A 552 -10.41 44.07 -30.40
N THR A 553 -9.72 43.44 -31.36
CA THR A 553 -8.33 43.78 -31.68
C THR A 553 -8.29 45.00 -32.59
N SER A 554 -7.89 46.17 -32.08
CA SER A 554 -7.85 47.43 -32.85
C SER A 554 -6.80 47.48 -33.99
N SER A 555 -6.30 46.34 -34.44
CA SER A 555 -5.41 46.17 -35.60
C SER A 555 -6.09 45.27 -36.63
N ILE A 556 -6.01 45.65 -37.90
CA ILE A 556 -6.48 44.83 -39.04
C ILE A 556 -5.69 43.52 -39.10
N ASP A 557 -4.40 43.59 -38.77
CA ASP A 557 -3.51 42.44 -38.63
C ASP A 557 -3.00 42.35 -37.18
N PRO A 558 -3.57 41.46 -36.34
CA PRO A 558 -3.02 41.17 -35.03
C PRO A 558 -1.76 40.28 -35.16
N MET A 559 -0.75 40.55 -34.33
CA MET A 559 0.40 39.65 -34.15
C MET A 559 0.11 38.71 -32.98
N LEU A 560 0.19 37.40 -33.21
CA LEU A 560 -0.11 36.37 -32.21
C LEU A 560 0.99 35.30 -32.16
N PHE A 561 1.16 34.72 -30.98
CA PHE A 561 1.90 33.49 -30.74
C PHE A 561 1.09 32.63 -29.76
N LEU A 562 1.26 31.31 -29.81
CA LEU A 562 0.71 30.38 -28.83
C LEU A 562 1.84 29.87 -27.93
N SER A 563 1.52 29.61 -26.67
CA SER A 563 2.38 28.94 -25.69
C SER A 563 1.70 27.67 -25.21
N LEU A 564 2.33 26.52 -25.41
CA LEU A 564 1.81 25.19 -25.13
C LEU A 564 2.55 24.63 -23.90
N GLU A 565 1.82 24.53 -22.78
CA GLU A 565 2.28 23.85 -21.56
C GLU A 565 1.71 22.43 -21.55
N PHE A 566 2.56 21.41 -21.39
CA PHE A 566 2.13 20.03 -21.49
C PHE A 566 2.94 19.07 -20.59
N PHE A 567 2.23 18.39 -19.70
CA PHE A 567 2.78 17.44 -18.73
C PHE A 567 4.01 18.01 -17.98
N ASP A 568 5.12 17.28 -17.93
CA ASP A 568 6.41 17.69 -17.35
C ASP A 568 7.44 18.06 -18.46
N PHE A 569 6.95 18.51 -19.62
CA PHE A 569 7.78 18.98 -20.73
C PHE A 569 7.93 20.52 -20.69
N GLU A 570 9.02 21.02 -21.28
CA GLU A 570 9.30 22.47 -21.36
C GLU A 570 8.22 23.22 -22.15
N LEU A 571 7.88 24.43 -21.70
CA LEU A 571 6.89 25.31 -22.32
C LEU A 571 7.30 25.66 -23.76
N GLN A 572 6.56 25.16 -24.74
CA GLN A 572 6.85 25.37 -26.16
C GLN A 572 6.09 26.59 -26.69
N THR A 573 6.78 27.45 -27.45
CA THR A 573 6.17 28.63 -28.08
C THR A 573 6.21 28.52 -29.60
N THR A 574 5.14 28.96 -30.26
CA THR A 574 5.15 29.17 -31.71
C THR A 574 5.88 30.47 -32.05
N PRO A 575 6.41 30.62 -33.29
CA PRO A 575 6.80 31.94 -33.80
C PRO A 575 5.66 32.95 -33.69
N LEU A 576 6.01 34.24 -33.63
CA LEU A 576 5.08 35.35 -33.75
C LEU A 576 4.65 35.48 -35.21
N ILE A 577 3.36 35.32 -35.51
CA ILE A 577 2.80 35.43 -36.86
C ILE A 577 1.72 36.51 -36.87
N GLN A 578 1.60 37.20 -38.01
CA GLN A 578 0.72 38.36 -38.19
C GLN A 578 -0.43 38.04 -39.15
N GLY A 579 -1.67 38.35 -38.76
CA GLY A 579 -2.84 38.31 -39.63
C GLY A 579 -4.13 37.79 -38.97
N PRO A 580 -5.31 38.00 -39.59
CA PRO A 580 -6.60 37.50 -39.09
C PRO A 580 -6.79 35.99 -39.26
N GLU A 581 -6.07 35.39 -40.20
CA GLU A 581 -6.01 33.96 -40.46
C GLU A 581 -4.54 33.52 -40.43
N ILE A 582 -4.16 32.72 -39.45
CA ILE A 582 -2.78 32.28 -39.23
C ILE A 582 -2.68 30.79 -39.48
N VAL A 583 -1.87 30.40 -40.47
CA VAL A 583 -1.46 29.01 -40.69
C VAL A 583 -0.14 28.81 -39.95
N PHE A 584 -0.13 27.90 -38.97
CA PHE A 584 1.02 27.69 -38.10
C PHE A 584 1.99 26.63 -38.62
N GLU A 585 1.50 25.59 -39.32
CA GLU A 585 2.23 24.38 -39.75
C GLU A 585 3.16 23.77 -38.68
N TYR A 586 2.87 24.03 -37.41
CA TYR A 586 3.73 23.75 -36.28
C TYR A 586 3.44 22.35 -35.74
N SER A 587 4.49 21.55 -35.60
CA SER A 587 4.42 20.15 -35.17
C SER A 587 5.44 19.90 -34.08
N THR A 588 5.00 19.44 -32.92
CA THR A 588 5.86 19.02 -31.81
C THR A 588 5.61 17.56 -31.48
N VAL A 589 6.67 16.86 -31.09
CA VAL A 589 6.63 15.45 -30.67
C VAL A 589 7.08 15.40 -29.22
N TYR A 590 6.35 14.63 -28.41
CA TYR A 590 6.67 14.34 -27.02
C TYR A 590 6.84 12.84 -26.85
N ASP A 591 7.94 12.41 -26.23
CA ASP A 591 8.23 11.00 -25.99
C ASP A 591 7.63 10.58 -24.64
N ILE A 592 6.36 10.15 -24.66
CA ILE A 592 5.58 9.99 -23.43
C ILE A 592 5.64 8.55 -22.93
N VAL A 593 6.06 8.35 -21.68
CA VAL A 593 5.79 7.12 -20.95
C VAL A 593 4.30 7.06 -20.61
N ILE A 594 3.55 6.14 -21.25
CA ILE A 594 2.17 5.87 -20.87
C ILE A 594 2.15 5.25 -19.46
N SER A 595 1.74 6.06 -18.50
CA SER A 595 1.67 5.72 -17.08
C SER A 595 0.31 6.13 -16.52
N ASN A 596 -0.08 5.56 -15.38
CA ASN A 596 -1.32 5.95 -14.69
C ASN A 596 -1.33 7.45 -14.32
N LEU A 597 -0.15 8.04 -14.08
CA LEU A 597 -0.01 9.48 -13.84
C LEU A 597 -0.29 10.31 -15.11
N PHE A 598 0.20 9.87 -16.27
CA PHE A 598 -0.09 10.51 -17.55
C PHE A 598 -1.59 10.43 -17.91
N ILE A 599 -2.21 9.25 -17.72
CA ILE A 599 -3.66 9.06 -17.94
C ILE A 599 -4.46 10.00 -17.03
N HIS A 600 -4.15 10.01 -15.73
CA HIS A 600 -4.79 10.90 -14.75
C HIS A 600 -4.57 12.39 -15.08
N TYR A 601 -3.41 12.78 -15.62
CA TYR A 601 -3.16 14.15 -16.08
C TYR A 601 -4.11 14.52 -17.22
N ILE A 602 -4.25 13.69 -18.26
CA ILE A 602 -5.16 13.93 -19.39
C ILE A 602 -6.64 13.94 -18.95
N GLU A 603 -7.03 13.12 -17.98
CA GLU A 603 -8.39 13.12 -17.41
C GLU A 603 -8.70 14.35 -16.55
N THR A 604 -7.69 14.90 -15.85
CA THR A 604 -7.88 16.00 -14.88
C THR A 604 -7.63 17.39 -15.49
N VAL A 605 -6.70 17.48 -16.45
CA VAL A 605 -6.23 18.74 -17.03
C VAL A 605 -6.69 18.83 -18.48
N CYS A 606 -7.71 19.66 -18.72
CA CYS A 606 -7.99 20.12 -20.08
C CYS A 606 -6.81 20.96 -20.58
N PHE A 607 -6.33 20.67 -21.80
CA PHE A 607 -5.28 21.45 -22.45
C PHE A 607 -5.64 22.94 -22.46
N LEU A 608 -4.77 23.76 -21.86
CA LEU A 608 -4.78 25.20 -22.00
C LEU A 608 -4.01 25.56 -23.28
N ILE A 609 -4.68 26.28 -24.19
CA ILE A 609 -4.19 26.76 -25.49
C ILE A 609 -4.59 28.24 -25.60
#